data_AF-A0A959S8X6-F1
#
_entry.id   AF-A0A959S8X6-F1
#
_cell.length_a   1.000
_cell.length_b   1.000
_cell.length_c   1.000
_cell.angle_alpha   90.00
_cell.angle_beta   90.00
_cell.angle_gamma   90.00
#
_symmetry.space_group_name_H-M   'P 1'
#
loop_
_entity.id
_entity.type
_entity.pdbx_description
1 polymer ?
#
loop_
_entity_poly.entity_id
_entity_poly.type
_entity_poly.pdbx_seq_one_letter_code
_entity_poly.pdbx_strand_id
1 'polypeptide(L)' 'CINHCLLQFGNPEMTFGGVGTSGMGRYHGKATFDLFSHHKGIVHASTWIDPGVQYPPYSDWKERILRFVLR' A
#
# COMPACT_ATOMS: atom_id res chain seq x y z
N CYS A 1 -21.14 -4.88 -16.94
CA CYS A 1 -21.80 -6.16 -17.27
C CYS A 1 -22.03 -6.24 -18.77
N ILE A 2 -21.58 -7.30 -19.43
CA ILE A 2 -21.95 -7.56 -20.83
C ILE A 2 -23.21 -8.43 -20.81
N ASN A 3 -24.21 -8.11 -21.63
CA ASN A 3 -25.48 -8.83 -21.77
C ASN A 3 -26.44 -8.82 -20.54
N HIS A 4 -26.10 -8.14 -19.46
CA HIS A 4 -26.96 -7.97 -18.28
C HIS A 4 -26.81 -6.57 -17.68
N CYS A 5 -27.81 -6.13 -16.92
CA CYS A 5 -27.78 -4.89 -16.14
C CYS A 5 -27.80 -5.21 -14.64
N LEU A 6 -27.17 -4.36 -13.82
CA LEU A 6 -27.16 -4.41 -12.35
C LEU A 6 -26.57 -5.65 -11.66
N LEU A 7 -26.31 -6.76 -12.37
CA LEU A 7 -25.72 -7.96 -11.76
C LEU A 7 -24.36 -7.72 -11.08
N GLN A 8 -23.57 -6.78 -11.63
CA GLN A 8 -22.33 -6.27 -11.02
C GLN A 8 -22.51 -5.75 -9.59
N PHE A 9 -23.69 -5.24 -9.25
CA PHE A 9 -23.97 -4.73 -7.90
C PHE A 9 -24.26 -5.86 -6.90
N GLY A 10 -24.78 -7.00 -7.36
CA GLY A 10 -25.15 -8.11 -6.48
C GLY A 10 -23.96 -8.95 -5.98
N ASN A 11 -22.77 -8.81 -6.58
CA ASN A 11 -21.60 -9.59 -6.19
C ASN A 11 -20.78 -8.85 -5.11
N PRO A 12 -20.76 -9.32 -3.85
CA PRO A 12 -20.03 -8.66 -2.76
C PRO A 12 -18.50 -8.75 -2.90
N GLU A 13 -17.97 -9.68 -3.69
CA GLU A 13 -16.53 -9.79 -3.98
C GLU A 13 -16.07 -8.77 -5.02
N MET A 14 -16.99 -8.18 -5.78
CA MET A 14 -16.65 -7.19 -6.78
C MET A 14 -16.80 -5.78 -6.20
N THR A 15 -15.71 -5.01 -6.26
CA THR A 15 -15.73 -3.63 -5.75
C THR A 15 -16.58 -2.72 -6.63
N PHE A 16 -17.47 -1.94 -6.02
CA PHE A 16 -18.32 -0.96 -6.70
C PHE A 16 -17.84 0.46 -6.38
N GLY A 17 -17.72 1.31 -7.41
CA GLY A 17 -17.22 2.67 -7.29
C GLY A 17 -17.25 3.42 -8.63
N GLY A 18 -17.26 4.75 -8.56
CA GLY A 18 -17.21 5.62 -9.74
C GLY A 18 -15.80 6.06 -10.12
N VAL A 19 -15.69 6.76 -11.24
CA VAL A 19 -14.46 7.45 -11.67
C VAL A 19 -14.80 8.83 -12.26
N GLY A 20 -13.98 9.85 -11.96
CA GLY A 20 -14.18 11.21 -12.47
C GLY A 20 -15.47 11.84 -11.94
N THR A 21 -16.35 12.30 -12.84
CA THR A 21 -17.64 12.92 -12.47
C THR A 21 -18.62 11.94 -11.82
N SER A 22 -18.43 10.63 -12.02
CA SER A 22 -19.29 9.59 -11.43
C SER A 22 -18.89 9.22 -10.00
N GLY A 23 -17.78 9.76 -9.47
CA GLY A 23 -17.34 9.57 -8.09
C GLY A 23 -15.88 9.12 -7.97
N MET A 24 -15.46 8.84 -6.73
CA MET A 24 -14.13 8.32 -6.40
C MET A 24 -14.22 7.30 -5.26
N GLY A 25 -13.18 6.47 -5.15
CA GLY A 25 -13.16 5.38 -4.17
C GLY A 25 -14.01 4.18 -4.61
N ARG A 26 -14.02 3.15 -3.78
CA ARG A 26 -14.72 1.90 -4.03
C ARG A 26 -15.10 1.23 -2.72
N TYR A 27 -16.21 0.50 -2.72
CA TYR A 27 -16.70 -0.28 -1.58
C TYR A 27 -17.21 -1.65 -2.08
N HIS A 28 -17.90 -2.39 -1.22
CA HIS A 28 -18.26 -3.82 -1.25
C HIS A 28 -17.22 -4.76 -0.63
N GLY A 29 -17.74 -5.73 0.11
CA GLY A 29 -16.97 -6.77 0.79
C GLY A 29 -15.80 -6.18 1.58
N LYS A 30 -14.60 -6.71 1.32
CA LYS A 30 -13.36 -6.25 1.94
C LYS A 30 -13.04 -4.78 1.62
N ALA A 31 -13.38 -4.30 0.43
CA ALA A 31 -13.09 -2.91 0.06
C ALA A 31 -13.87 -1.90 0.91
N THR A 32 -15.07 -2.27 1.42
CA THR A 32 -15.77 -1.44 2.41
C THR A 32 -14.99 -1.35 3.71
N PHE A 33 -14.47 -2.48 4.20
CA PHE A 33 -13.68 -2.50 5.44
C PHE A 33 -12.40 -1.68 5.27
N ASP A 34 -11.66 -1.88 4.18
CA ASP A 34 -10.45 -1.12 3.88
C ASP A 34 -10.74 0.38 3.70
N LEU A 35 -11.89 0.76 3.11
CA LEU A 35 -12.30 2.16 2.92
C LEU A 35 -12.56 2.89 4.24
N PHE A 36 -13.14 2.20 5.23
CA PHE A 36 -13.44 2.78 6.54
C PHE A 36 -12.40 2.48 7.61
N SER A 37 -11.31 1.80 7.23
CA SER A 37 -10.21 1.46 8.12
C SER A 37 -9.00 2.34 7.84
N HIS A 38 -8.26 2.66 8.89
CA HIS A 38 -6.97 3.33 8.76
C HIS A 38 -5.84 2.30 8.79
N HIS A 39 -5.19 2.06 7.65
CA HIS A 39 -4.03 1.19 7.55
C HIS A 39 -2.81 1.83 8.22
N LYS A 40 -2.65 1.57 9.51
CA LYS A 40 -1.54 2.09 10.32
C LYS A 40 -0.25 1.34 10.02
N GLY A 41 0.71 2.02 9.38
CA GLY A 41 2.08 1.52 9.25
C GLY A 41 2.77 1.45 10.62
N ILE A 42 3.34 0.30 10.96
CA ILE A 42 4.12 0.09 12.19
C ILE A 42 5.43 -0.58 11.79
N VAL A 43 6.55 0.00 12.21
CA VAL A 43 7.90 -0.58 12.02
C VAL A 43 8.37 -1.12 13.36
N HIS A 44 8.72 -2.40 13.40
CA HIS A 44 9.29 -3.06 14.57
C HIS A 44 10.76 -3.42 14.28
N ALA A 45 11.68 -2.61 14.81
CA ALA A 45 13.12 -2.86 14.66
C ALA A 45 13.63 -3.68 15.85
N SER A 46 14.26 -4.82 15.57
CA SER A 46 14.99 -5.59 16.58
C SER A 46 16.36 -4.95 16.85
N THR A 47 16.78 -4.89 18.11
CA THR A 47 18.05 -4.26 18.54
C THR A 47 19.28 -5.14 18.31
N TRP A 48 19.12 -6.36 17.82
CA TRP A 48 20.22 -7.34 17.75
C TRP A 48 21.19 -7.11 16.60
N ILE A 49 20.72 -6.55 15.48
CA ILE A 49 21.54 -6.32 14.29
C ILE A 49 21.27 -4.89 13.82
N ASP A 50 22.15 -3.99 14.26
CA ASP A 50 22.12 -2.59 13.85
C ASP A 50 23.22 -2.34 12.81
N PRO A 51 22.88 -2.31 11.50
CA PRO A 51 23.86 -2.01 10.48
C PRO A 51 24.27 -0.54 10.61
N GLY A 52 25.45 -0.29 11.16
CA GLY A 52 26.04 1.05 11.36
C GLY A 52 26.31 1.87 10.08
N VAL A 53 25.73 1.45 8.95
CA VAL A 53 25.61 2.20 7.70
C VAL A 53 24.72 3.44 7.88
N GLN A 54 23.76 3.39 8.80
CA GLN A 54 22.86 4.51 9.10
C GLN A 54 23.57 5.67 9.80
N TYR A 55 24.64 5.36 10.57
CA TYR A 55 25.33 6.34 11.41
C TYR A 55 26.58 6.94 10.75
N PRO A 56 26.84 8.24 11.00
CA PRO A 56 28.08 8.90 10.57
C PRO A 56 29.31 8.34 11.32
N PRO A 57 30.53 8.46 10.74
CA PRO A 57 30.86 9.08 9.46
C PRO A 57 30.51 8.18 8.25
N TYR A 58 30.08 8.82 7.17
CA TYR A 58 29.78 8.19 5.89
C TYR A 58 31.07 8.07 5.07
N SER A 59 31.63 6.87 5.00
CA SER A 59 32.78 6.54 4.16
C SER A 59 32.34 6.21 2.73
N ASP A 60 33.26 6.32 1.77
CA ASP A 60 33.02 5.98 0.35
C ASP A 60 32.44 4.56 0.17
N TRP A 61 32.82 3.62 1.04
CA TRP A 61 32.28 2.25 1.02
C TRP A 61 30.83 2.18 1.51
N LYS A 62 30.47 2.94 2.57
CA LYS A 62 29.08 3.03 3.07
C LYS A 62 28.19 3.70 2.03
N GLU A 63 28.70 4.71 1.33
CA GLU A 63 27.96 5.40 0.26
C GLU A 63 27.71 4.47 -0.94
N ARG A 64 28.69 3.66 -1.33
CA ARG A 64 28.52 2.64 -2.37
C ARG A 64 27.41 1.63 -2.02
N ILE A 65 27.37 1.17 -0.77
CA ILE A 65 26.34 0.24 -0.31
C ILE A 65 24.97 0.92 -0.27
N LEU A 66 24.88 2.15 0.24
CA LEU A 66 23.64 2.89 0.30
C LEU A 66 23.06 3.13 -1.11
N ARG A 67 23.90 3.51 -2.07
CA ARG A 67 23.50 3.68 -3.49
C ARG A 67 23.09 2.37 -4.17
N PHE A 68 23.62 1.24 -3.73
CA PHE A 68 23.21 -0.07 -4.22
C PHE A 68 21.84 -0.49 -3.66
N VAL A 69 21.53 -0.15 -2.40
CA VAL A 69 20.27 -0.52 -1.73
C VAL A 69 19.11 0.42 -2.06
N LEU A 70 19.37 1.72 -2.23
CA LEU A 70 18.36 2.75 -2.54
C LEU A 70 18.05 2.89 -4.04
N ARG A 71 18.71 2.11 -4.90
CA ARG A 71 18.49 2.08 -6.34
C ARG A 71 17.63 0.88 -6.73
#